data_AF-A0A9X2FRJ8-F1
#
_entry.id   AF-A0A9X2FRJ8-F1
#
_cell.length_a   1.000
_cell.length_b   1.000
_cell.length_c   1.000
_cell.angle_alpha   90.00
_cell.angle_beta   90.00
_cell.angle_gamma   90.00
#
_symmetry.space_group_name_H-M   'P 1'
#
loop_
_entity.id
_entity.type
_entity.pdbx_description
1 polymer ?
#
loop_
_entity_poly.entity_id
_entity_poly.type
_entity_poly.pdbx_seq_one_letter_code
_entity_poly.pdbx_strand_id
1 'polypeptide(L)'
;MADIGIGNPTGPTLRISAQQRDFLIFTIWSMVTFVQFRGDDLLLYPLALYYAYTILRDQRAVLPLIARSWVLLLFPAWSLLSPLWAELPVVAFKNALYLSLTIIICLQVAANLAPRQIMHAICLAASVIGVVNIVAAFGLGQGDLGIFTSKNAMGKNMVVLWIVAFATFLDSGTHWPVRLAALGMAGIAAFMAAISDSATAVLLVFASSLMLVAGAIVLRGGLLRASRLAVLFVTSGLVLGAAFTYLPYQQIDPVDAVLNQFGKDSTLTGRTVLWQYAEDQIRERPLLGVGAGGFWRYSESPLIQRIYFEFYKGPWDIFNFHNSYYEIAVHQGLIGLGLVVPAMLWGIWMIGRWALGEGSMPSLFFMSHMVVVLVRTMTEADFLKPFVLFHMVFWIGAIAAARQRRDLRDNKST
;
A
#
# COMPACT_ATOMS: atom_id res chain seq x y z
N MET A 1 20.30 24.26 -10.39
CA MET A 1 21.40 24.19 -11.37
C MET A 1 22.71 24.14 -10.61
N ALA A 2 23.32 22.96 -10.58
CA ALA A 2 24.72 22.70 -10.27
C ALA A 2 24.96 21.26 -10.72
N ASP A 3 25.41 21.10 -11.96
CA ASP A 3 25.84 19.82 -12.50
C ASP A 3 27.11 19.40 -11.76
N ILE A 4 27.02 18.37 -10.93
CA ILE A 4 28.19 17.78 -10.28
C ILE A 4 28.83 16.82 -11.30
N GLY A 5 29.59 17.40 -12.23
CA GLY A 5 30.46 16.65 -13.13
C GLY A 5 31.82 16.43 -12.48
N ILE A 6 32.03 15.28 -11.84
CA ILE A 6 33.38 14.80 -11.56
C ILE A 6 33.81 14.02 -12.81
N GLY A 7 34.54 14.67 -13.71
CA GLY A 7 34.92 14.11 -15.01
C GLY A 7 36.42 14.22 -15.29
N ASN A 8 37.06 13.06 -15.46
CA ASN A 8 38.27 12.86 -16.24
C ASN A 8 38.00 13.31 -17.71
N PRO A 9 38.82 14.17 -18.32
CA PRO A 9 38.49 14.85 -19.59
C PRO A 9 38.36 13.94 -20.83
N THR A 10 38.62 12.64 -20.76
CA THR A 10 38.60 11.73 -21.92
C THR A 10 37.75 10.47 -21.75
N GLY A 11 37.00 10.32 -20.65
CA GLY A 11 36.09 9.19 -20.41
C GLY A 11 34.62 9.52 -20.70
N PRO A 12 33.76 8.52 -20.95
CA PRO A 12 32.32 8.75 -21.02
C PRO A 12 31.83 9.36 -19.70
N THR A 13 31.38 10.62 -19.74
CA THR A 13 30.81 11.29 -18.56
C THR A 13 29.38 10.82 -18.36
N LEU A 14 29.16 10.02 -17.32
CA LEU A 14 27.84 9.49 -16.99
C LEU A 14 26.99 10.60 -16.34
N ARG A 15 26.22 11.33 -17.15
CA ARG A 15 25.33 12.40 -16.67
C ARG A 15 23.98 11.81 -16.28
N ILE A 16 23.72 11.67 -14.98
CA ILE A 16 22.42 11.25 -14.45
C ILE A 16 21.55 12.50 -14.26
N SER A 17 20.42 12.60 -14.97
CA SER A 17 19.50 13.71 -14.77
C SER A 17 18.80 13.62 -13.40
N ALA A 18 18.34 14.76 -12.86
CA ALA A 18 17.62 14.78 -11.59
C ALA A 18 16.41 13.84 -11.58
N GLN A 19 15.69 13.77 -12.71
CA GLN A 19 14.54 12.89 -12.87
C GLN A 19 14.92 11.40 -12.91
N GLN A 20 16.02 11.04 -13.58
CA GLN A 20 16.53 9.67 -13.58
C GLN A 20 16.99 9.25 -12.18
N ARG A 21 17.67 10.14 -11.46
CA ARG A 21 18.07 9.91 -10.06
C ARG A 21 16.84 9.64 -9.18
N ASP A 22 15.83 10.50 -9.24
CA ASP A 22 14.64 10.36 -8.39
C ASP A 22 13.84 9.09 -8.72
N PHE A 23 13.78 8.70 -10.01
CA PHE A 23 13.21 7.43 -10.45
C PHE A 23 13.96 6.21 -9.89
N LEU A 24 15.30 6.22 -9.98
CA LEU A 24 16.14 5.13 -9.46
C LEU A 24 16.01 5.01 -7.94
N ILE A 25 16.08 6.14 -7.23
CA ILE A 25 15.95 6.16 -5.76
C ILE A 25 14.58 5.64 -5.32
N PHE A 26 13.50 6.04 -6.00
CA PHE A 26 12.17 5.53 -5.69
C PHE A 26 12.01 4.05 -6.05
N THR A 27 12.66 3.58 -7.12
CA THR A 27 12.69 2.15 -7.47
C THR A 27 13.38 1.34 -6.40
N ILE A 28 14.56 1.78 -5.93
CA ILE A 28 15.30 1.10 -4.85
C ILE A 28 14.49 1.13 -3.55
N TRP A 29 13.92 2.30 -3.19
CA TRP A 29 13.02 2.41 -2.04
C TRP A 29 11.86 1.41 -2.13
N SER A 30 11.20 1.35 -3.28
CA SER A 30 10.09 0.44 -3.52
C SER A 30 10.54 -1.02 -3.41
N MET A 31 11.72 -1.37 -3.91
CA MET A 31 12.27 -2.73 -3.84
C MET A 31 12.51 -3.17 -2.40
N VAL A 32 13.18 -2.32 -1.61
CA VAL A 32 13.51 -2.63 -0.20
C VAL A 32 12.25 -2.65 0.68
N THR A 33 11.26 -1.82 0.39
CA THR A 33 9.98 -1.80 1.12
C THR A 33 8.95 -2.82 0.62
N PHE A 34 9.22 -3.51 -0.49
CA PHE A 34 8.39 -4.59 -1.01
C PHE A 34 8.54 -5.87 -0.18
N VAL A 35 9.77 -6.22 0.20
CA VAL A 35 10.11 -7.35 1.07
C VAL A 35 11.18 -6.92 2.04
N GLN A 36 10.88 -7.01 3.34
CA GLN A 36 11.88 -6.80 4.38
C GLN A 36 12.81 -8.00 4.43
N PHE A 37 14.11 -7.74 4.46
CA PHE A 37 15.14 -8.76 4.56
C PHE A 37 16.19 -8.31 5.59
N ARG A 38 16.99 -9.26 6.08
CA ARG A 38 18.02 -8.96 7.08
C ARG A 38 19.03 -7.96 6.53
N GLY A 39 19.20 -6.82 7.22
CA GLY A 39 20.12 -5.75 6.79
C GLY A 39 19.48 -4.74 5.82
N ASP A 40 18.16 -4.76 5.63
CA ASP A 40 17.43 -3.78 4.84
C ASP A 40 17.61 -2.34 5.36
N ASP A 41 17.85 -2.18 6.66
CA ASP A 41 18.18 -0.93 7.33
C ASP A 41 19.41 -0.21 6.74
N LEU A 42 20.41 -0.97 6.26
CA LEU A 42 21.59 -0.42 5.58
C LEU A 42 21.25 0.33 4.28
N LEU A 43 20.12 -0.01 3.65
CA LEU A 43 19.62 0.70 2.47
C LEU A 43 18.54 1.72 2.85
N LEU A 44 17.65 1.38 3.78
CA LEU A 44 16.56 2.25 4.19
C LEU A 44 17.06 3.53 4.86
N TYR A 45 18.07 3.48 5.73
CA TYR A 45 18.54 4.69 6.42
C TYR A 45 19.17 5.73 5.47
N PRO A 46 20.08 5.39 4.55
CA PRO A 46 20.56 6.35 3.55
C PRO A 46 19.45 6.90 2.66
N LEU A 47 18.49 6.07 2.23
CA LEU A 47 17.37 6.52 1.41
C LEU A 47 16.42 7.44 2.19
N ALA A 48 16.13 7.10 3.44
CA ALA A 48 15.35 7.92 4.36
C ALA A 48 16.00 9.29 4.57
N LEU A 49 17.32 9.32 4.78
CA LEU A 49 18.09 10.55 4.88
C LEU A 49 18.04 11.37 3.59
N TYR A 50 18.15 10.71 2.43
CA TYR A 50 17.99 11.36 1.14
C TYR A 50 16.62 12.05 1.03
N TYR A 51 15.53 11.34 1.36
CA TYR A 51 14.19 11.93 1.33
C TYR A 51 14.01 13.07 2.33
N ALA A 52 14.55 12.94 3.55
CA ALA A 52 14.56 13.99 4.55
C ALA A 52 15.32 15.24 4.11
N TYR A 53 16.38 15.10 3.30
CA TYR A 53 17.07 16.23 2.68
C TYR A 53 16.28 16.83 1.51
N THR A 54 15.67 15.98 0.67
CA THR A 54 15.01 16.43 -0.57
C THR A 54 13.77 17.29 -0.35
N ILE A 55 13.09 17.17 0.80
CA ILE A 55 11.97 18.05 1.14
C ILE A 55 12.42 19.52 1.26
N LEU A 56 13.65 19.75 1.76
CA LEU A 56 14.23 21.09 1.84
C LEU A 56 14.67 21.60 0.46
N ARG A 57 15.24 20.70 -0.36
CA ARG A 57 15.68 21.00 -1.73
C ARG A 57 14.50 21.37 -2.63
N ASP A 58 13.41 20.61 -2.56
CA ASP A 58 12.29 20.68 -3.51
C ASP A 58 11.04 21.34 -2.89
N GLN A 59 11.25 22.19 -1.87
CA GLN A 59 10.19 22.92 -1.16
C GLN A 59 9.17 23.61 -2.08
N ARG A 60 9.62 24.16 -3.22
CA ARG A 60 8.75 24.84 -4.19
C ARG A 60 7.72 23.89 -4.83
N ALA A 61 8.09 22.62 -5.02
CA ALA A 61 7.21 21.59 -5.56
C ALA A 61 6.33 20.96 -4.46
N VAL A 62 6.88 20.79 -3.25
CA VAL A 62 6.23 20.07 -2.15
C VAL A 62 5.25 20.93 -1.36
N LEU A 63 5.57 22.20 -1.06
CA LEU A 63 4.73 23.08 -0.22
C LEU A 63 3.28 23.23 -0.75
N PRO A 64 3.04 23.42 -2.07
CA PRO A 64 1.67 23.47 -2.58
C PRO A 64 0.91 22.15 -2.40
N LEU A 65 1.61 21.01 -2.42
CA LEU A 65 1.00 19.70 -2.21
C LEU A 65 0.70 19.44 -0.73
N ILE A 66 1.55 19.92 0.18
CA ILE A 66 1.28 19.94 1.62
C ILE A 66 -0.03 20.70 1.90
N ALA A 67 -0.18 21.91 1.37
CA ALA A 67 -1.38 22.71 1.58
C ALA A 67 -2.66 22.02 1.08
N ARG A 68 -2.57 21.23 0.00
CA ARG A 68 -3.71 20.50 -0.57
C ARG A 68 -4.00 19.16 0.09
N SER A 69 -2.98 18.58 0.69
CA SER A 69 -3.02 17.24 1.30
C SER A 69 -2.86 17.33 2.82
N TRP A 70 -3.19 18.49 3.41
CA TRP A 70 -2.99 18.78 4.84
C TRP A 70 -3.68 17.76 5.75
N VAL A 71 -4.80 17.18 5.30
CA VAL A 71 -5.52 16.12 6.01
C VAL A 71 -4.64 14.90 6.28
N LEU A 72 -3.67 14.59 5.40
CA LEU A 72 -2.71 13.49 5.59
C LEU A 72 -1.71 13.75 6.71
N LEU A 73 -1.49 15.02 7.08
CA LEU A 73 -0.52 15.42 8.10
C LEU A 73 -1.11 15.39 9.52
N LEU A 74 -2.44 15.37 9.65
CA LEU A 74 -3.11 15.37 10.94
C LEU A 74 -2.78 14.14 11.76
N PHE A 75 -2.82 12.96 11.16
CA PHE A 75 -2.56 11.72 11.88
C PHE A 75 -1.09 11.56 12.29
N PRO A 76 -0.08 11.80 11.42
CA PRO A 76 1.32 11.85 11.87
C PRO A 76 1.56 12.89 12.97
N ALA A 77 0.94 14.07 12.90
CA ALA A 77 1.04 15.09 13.94
C ALA A 77 0.44 14.61 15.27
N TRP A 78 -0.72 13.94 15.23
CA TRP A 78 -1.31 13.29 16.40
C TRP A 78 -0.40 12.21 16.98
N SER A 79 0.17 11.35 16.13
CA SER A 79 1.10 10.32 16.57
C SER A 79 2.35 10.90 17.22
N LEU A 80 2.83 12.08 16.81
CA LEU A 80 3.97 12.77 17.45
C LEU A 80 3.64 13.28 18.85
N LEU A 81 2.37 13.54 19.17
CA LEU A 81 1.91 13.89 20.52
C LEU A 81 1.71 12.65 21.39
N SER A 82 1.45 11.49 20.78
CA SER A 82 1.16 10.25 21.50
C SER A 82 2.20 9.77 22.53
N PRO A 83 3.52 10.06 22.42
CA PRO A 83 4.47 9.71 23.46
C PRO A 83 4.16 10.31 24.84
N LEU A 84 3.36 11.38 24.91
CA LEU A 84 2.97 12.02 26.18
C LEU A 84 2.05 11.14 27.04
N TRP A 85 1.34 10.19 26.45
CA TRP A 85 0.43 9.27 27.15
C TRP A 85 0.65 7.79 26.79
N ALA A 86 1.59 7.51 25.88
CA ALA A 86 1.89 6.16 25.44
C ALA A 86 2.49 5.33 26.57
N GLU A 87 2.12 4.05 26.60
CA GLU A 87 2.71 3.08 27.52
C GLU A 87 4.21 2.86 27.26
N LEU A 88 4.63 2.99 26.00
CA LEU A 88 6.03 2.92 25.57
C LEU A 88 6.41 4.21 24.81
N PRO A 89 6.73 5.32 25.52
CA PRO A 89 6.94 6.63 24.90
C PRO A 89 7.99 6.63 23.78
N VAL A 90 9.12 5.94 23.99
CA VAL A 90 10.22 5.86 23.01
C VAL A 90 9.79 5.11 21.74
N VAL A 91 9.05 4.00 21.90
CA VAL A 91 8.52 3.22 20.77
C VAL A 91 7.48 4.01 20.01
N ALA A 92 6.58 4.69 20.72
CA ALA A 92 5.57 5.56 20.13
C ALA A 92 6.19 6.71 19.34
N PHE A 93 7.20 7.38 19.90
CA PHE A 93 7.92 8.47 19.24
C PHE A 93 8.63 8.00 17.97
N LYS A 94 9.34 6.87 18.05
CA LYS A 94 10.01 6.25 16.89
C LYS A 94 9.01 5.92 15.78
N ASN A 95 7.88 5.32 16.13
CA ASN A 95 6.82 5.00 15.16
C ASN A 95 6.24 6.26 14.51
N ALA A 96 5.98 7.31 15.30
CA ALA A 96 5.46 8.59 14.80
C ALA A 96 6.44 9.29 13.85
N LEU A 97 7.74 9.24 14.14
CA LEU A 97 8.78 9.77 13.27
C LEU A 97 8.81 9.03 11.92
N TYR A 98 8.76 7.70 11.95
CA TYR A 98 8.77 6.88 10.73
C TYR A 98 7.49 7.08 9.91
N LEU A 99 6.34 7.23 10.56
CA LEU A 99 5.09 7.55 9.89
C LEU A 99 5.15 8.93 9.23
N SER A 100 5.69 9.93 9.92
CA SER A 100 5.88 11.27 9.36
C SER A 100 6.78 11.24 8.13
N LEU A 101 7.89 10.51 8.21
CA LEU A 101 8.80 10.31 7.08
C LEU A 101 8.11 9.57 5.92
N THR A 102 7.25 8.59 6.21
CA THR A 102 6.48 7.87 5.20
C THR A 102 5.61 8.83 4.36
N ILE A 103 4.91 9.76 5.01
CA ILE A 103 4.07 10.76 4.31
C ILE A 103 4.94 11.77 3.54
N ILE A 104 6.07 12.19 4.10
CA ILE A 104 7.05 13.04 3.40
C ILE A 104 7.54 12.39 2.11
N ILE A 105 7.87 11.10 2.14
CA ILE A 105 8.29 10.34 0.97
C ILE A 105 7.17 10.30 -0.07
N CYS A 106 5.93 10.05 0.35
CA CYS A 106 4.78 10.05 -0.56
C CYS A 106 4.60 11.40 -1.25
N LEU A 107 4.72 12.51 -0.50
CA LEU A 107 4.68 13.87 -1.04
C LEU A 107 5.80 14.11 -2.05
N GLN A 108 7.04 13.74 -1.71
CA GLN A 108 8.21 13.94 -2.55
C GLN A 108 8.11 13.17 -3.87
N VAL A 109 7.70 11.90 -3.81
CA VAL A 109 7.53 11.04 -4.98
C VAL A 109 6.44 11.62 -5.89
N ALA A 110 5.29 11.99 -5.32
CA ALA A 110 4.19 12.58 -6.07
C ALA A 110 4.51 13.99 -6.62
N ALA A 111 5.42 14.73 -5.99
CA ALA A 111 5.86 16.05 -6.44
C ALA A 111 6.78 15.97 -7.67
N ASN A 112 7.73 15.02 -7.68
CA ASN A 112 8.84 15.03 -8.63
C ASN A 112 8.71 14.00 -9.77
N LEU A 113 7.95 12.93 -9.58
CA LEU A 113 7.77 11.90 -10.61
C LEU A 113 6.43 12.05 -11.32
N ALA A 114 6.41 11.81 -12.63
CA ALA A 114 5.17 11.67 -13.37
C ALA A 114 4.44 10.38 -12.93
N PRO A 115 3.10 10.31 -12.94
CA PRO A 115 2.38 9.12 -12.49
C PRO A 115 2.78 7.81 -13.18
N ARG A 116 3.09 7.90 -14.48
CA ARG A 116 3.60 6.77 -15.27
C ARG A 116 4.99 6.32 -14.82
N GLN A 117 5.86 7.25 -14.43
CA GLN A 117 7.19 6.92 -13.88
C GLN A 117 7.08 6.23 -12.53
N ILE A 118 6.14 6.67 -11.68
CA ILE A 118 5.85 6.01 -10.40
C ILE A 118 5.38 4.56 -10.65
N MET A 119 4.44 4.37 -11.58
CA MET A 119 3.97 3.05 -12.00
C MET A 119 5.12 2.17 -12.51
N HIS A 120 5.99 2.69 -13.39
CA HIS A 120 7.13 1.93 -13.91
C HIS A 120 8.19 1.61 -12.85
N ALA A 121 8.46 2.53 -11.92
CA ALA A 121 9.39 2.30 -10.81
C ALA A 121 8.91 1.17 -9.89
N ILE A 122 7.62 1.18 -9.53
CA ILE A 122 7.00 0.11 -8.75
C ILE A 122 6.99 -1.19 -9.55
N CYS A 123 6.68 -1.14 -10.85
CA CYS A 123 6.71 -2.33 -11.72
C CYS A 123 8.09 -2.97 -11.75
N LEU A 124 9.15 -2.17 -11.93
CA LEU A 124 10.52 -2.64 -11.96
C LEU A 124 10.91 -3.26 -10.60
N ALA A 125 10.67 -2.55 -9.51
CA ALA A 125 10.96 -3.01 -8.15
C ALA A 125 10.24 -4.33 -7.83
N ALA A 126 8.92 -4.38 -8.04
CA ALA A 126 8.11 -5.56 -7.80
C ALA A 126 8.51 -6.73 -8.71
N SER A 127 8.92 -6.45 -9.96
CA SER A 127 9.33 -7.49 -10.89
C SER A 127 10.64 -8.15 -10.48
N VAL A 128 11.63 -7.35 -10.03
CA VAL A 128 12.88 -7.88 -9.47
C VAL A 128 12.57 -8.84 -8.33
N ILE A 129 11.71 -8.44 -7.39
CA ILE A 129 11.29 -9.31 -6.29
C ILE A 129 10.55 -10.55 -6.79
N GLY A 130 9.65 -10.41 -7.74
CA GLY A 130 8.93 -11.55 -8.33
C GLY A 130 9.87 -12.58 -8.95
N VAL A 131 10.92 -12.13 -9.64
CA VAL A 131 11.97 -13.00 -10.20
C VAL A 131 12.80 -13.64 -9.07
N VAL A 132 13.22 -12.88 -8.07
CA VAL A 132 13.94 -13.45 -6.92
C VAL A 132 13.10 -14.52 -6.23
N ASN A 133 11.80 -14.27 -6.04
CA ASN A 133 10.90 -15.20 -5.39
C ASN A 133 10.70 -16.49 -6.19
N ILE A 134 10.46 -16.41 -7.50
CA ILE A 134 10.27 -17.62 -8.32
C ILE A 134 11.55 -18.47 -8.40
N VAL A 135 12.72 -17.81 -8.46
CA VAL A 135 14.03 -18.49 -8.40
C VAL A 135 14.25 -19.13 -7.03
N ALA A 136 13.90 -18.46 -5.93
CA ALA A 136 14.01 -19.03 -4.60
C ALA A 136 13.08 -20.24 -4.41
N ALA A 137 11.83 -20.12 -4.85
CA ALA A 137 10.81 -21.15 -4.69
C ALA A 137 11.15 -22.43 -5.48
N PHE A 138 11.43 -22.31 -6.78
CA PHE A 138 11.61 -23.48 -7.66
C PHE A 138 13.04 -23.74 -8.10
N GLY A 139 13.90 -22.72 -8.12
CA GLY A 139 15.30 -22.86 -8.51
C GLY A 139 16.18 -23.34 -7.35
N LEU A 140 15.95 -22.81 -6.15
CA LEU A 140 16.73 -23.11 -4.94
C LEU A 140 16.03 -24.09 -3.99
N GLY A 141 14.78 -24.48 -4.27
CA GLY A 141 14.03 -25.45 -3.47
C GLY A 141 13.62 -24.95 -2.08
N GLN A 142 13.41 -23.63 -1.91
CA GLN A 142 12.96 -23.06 -0.63
C GLN A 142 11.45 -23.24 -0.35
N GLY A 143 10.77 -24.06 -1.15
CA GLY A 143 9.33 -24.31 -1.07
C GLY A 143 8.49 -23.20 -1.70
N ASP A 144 7.17 -23.42 -1.77
CA ASP A 144 6.24 -22.58 -2.53
C ASP A 144 6.19 -21.11 -2.09
N LEU A 145 6.61 -20.82 -0.85
CA LEU A 145 6.68 -19.47 -0.29
C LEU A 145 7.89 -18.67 -0.78
N GLY A 146 8.92 -19.33 -1.31
CA GLY A 146 10.18 -18.70 -1.73
C GLY A 146 10.79 -17.84 -0.62
N ILE A 147 10.90 -16.54 -0.88
CA ILE A 147 11.50 -15.57 0.06
C ILE A 147 10.51 -15.02 1.10
N PHE A 148 9.21 -15.34 1.00
CA PHE A 148 8.19 -14.79 1.89
C PHE A 148 8.01 -15.63 3.16
N THR A 149 7.78 -14.95 4.28
CA THR A 149 7.59 -15.59 5.58
C THR A 149 6.22 -16.25 5.76
N SER A 150 5.23 -15.88 4.94
CA SER A 150 3.87 -16.43 5.04
C SER A 150 3.12 -16.35 3.71
N LYS A 151 2.11 -17.21 3.57
CA LYS A 151 1.15 -17.23 2.45
C LYS A 151 0.50 -15.87 2.21
N ASN A 152 0.09 -15.18 3.28
CA ASN A 152 -0.52 -13.85 3.19
C ASN A 152 0.48 -12.77 2.75
N ALA A 153 1.73 -12.85 3.21
CA ALA A 153 2.78 -11.92 2.78
C ALA A 153 3.09 -12.09 1.28
N MET A 154 3.21 -13.34 0.81
CA MET A 154 3.39 -13.64 -0.61
C MET A 154 2.20 -13.16 -1.44
N GLY A 155 0.97 -13.56 -1.06
CA GLY A 155 -0.26 -13.21 -1.77
C GLY A 155 -0.45 -11.70 -1.92
N LYS A 156 -0.24 -10.91 -0.84
CA LYS A 156 -0.29 -9.44 -0.90
C LYS A 156 0.67 -8.90 -1.96
N ASN A 157 1.93 -9.30 -1.89
CA ASN A 157 2.97 -8.74 -2.74
C ASN A 157 2.77 -9.13 -4.21
N MET A 158 2.30 -10.35 -4.47
CA MET A 158 1.94 -10.78 -5.82
C MET A 158 0.73 -10.02 -6.38
N VAL A 159 -0.25 -9.65 -5.55
CA VAL A 159 -1.34 -8.76 -5.98
C VAL A 159 -0.82 -7.39 -6.40
N VAL A 160 0.15 -6.80 -5.66
CA VAL A 160 0.76 -5.51 -6.06
C VAL A 160 1.49 -5.65 -7.40
N LEU A 161 2.31 -6.70 -7.55
CA LEU A 161 3.02 -6.98 -8.80
C LEU A 161 2.04 -7.18 -9.96
N TRP A 162 0.97 -7.95 -9.75
CA TRP A 162 -0.08 -8.17 -10.74
C TRP A 162 -0.67 -6.84 -11.24
N ILE A 163 -1.18 -6.00 -10.32
CA ILE A 163 -1.86 -4.75 -10.67
C ILE A 163 -0.94 -3.84 -11.47
N VAL A 164 0.31 -3.64 -11.01
CA VAL A 164 1.24 -2.71 -11.65
C VAL A 164 1.75 -3.25 -13.00
N ALA A 165 2.04 -4.54 -13.09
CA ALA A 165 2.56 -5.15 -14.32
C ALA A 165 1.45 -5.24 -15.39
N PHE A 166 0.24 -5.64 -15.00
CA PHE A 166 -0.88 -5.71 -15.92
C PHE A 166 -1.35 -4.32 -16.38
N ALA A 167 -1.37 -3.32 -15.49
CA ALA A 167 -1.63 -1.93 -15.89
C ALA A 167 -0.55 -1.42 -16.86
N THR A 168 0.73 -1.74 -16.63
CA THR A 168 1.83 -1.37 -17.53
C THR A 168 1.69 -2.01 -18.91
N PHE A 169 1.26 -3.28 -18.98
CA PHE A 169 0.97 -3.96 -20.24
C PHE A 169 -0.17 -3.30 -21.04
N LEU A 170 -1.25 -2.90 -20.37
CA LEU A 170 -2.43 -2.28 -20.99
C LEU A 170 -2.19 -0.83 -21.45
N ASP A 171 -1.14 -0.20 -20.95
CA ASP A 171 -0.80 1.20 -21.22
C ASP A 171 -0.16 1.42 -22.60
N SER A 172 -0.95 1.97 -23.52
CA SER A 172 -0.53 2.27 -24.90
C SER A 172 0.59 3.29 -25.00
N GLY A 173 0.77 4.17 -24.01
CA GLY A 173 1.88 5.12 -24.00
C GLY A 173 3.19 4.53 -23.48
N THR A 174 3.22 3.24 -23.11
CA THR A 174 4.44 2.55 -22.66
C THR A 174 5.11 1.86 -23.86
N HIS A 175 6.45 1.88 -23.90
CA HIS A 175 7.23 1.25 -24.98
C HIS A 175 6.94 -0.26 -25.08
N TRP A 176 6.76 -0.79 -26.28
CA TRP A 176 6.22 -2.14 -26.50
C TRP A 176 7.03 -3.29 -25.84
N PRO A 177 8.37 -3.30 -25.77
CA PRO A 177 9.11 -4.36 -25.10
C PRO A 177 8.86 -4.35 -23.59
N VAL A 178 8.72 -3.16 -23.00
CA VAL A 178 8.39 -3.01 -21.57
C VAL A 178 7.00 -3.57 -21.29
N ARG A 179 6.04 -3.37 -22.21
CA ARG A 179 4.69 -3.92 -22.10
C ARG A 179 4.71 -5.45 -22.15
N LEU A 180 5.48 -6.05 -23.05
CA LEU A 180 5.60 -7.51 -23.14
C LEU A 180 6.32 -8.11 -21.92
N ALA A 181 7.39 -7.45 -21.45
CA ALA A 181 8.06 -7.85 -20.21
C ALA A 181 7.09 -7.79 -19.02
N ALA A 182 6.30 -6.72 -18.92
CA ALA A 182 5.29 -6.58 -17.88
C ALA A 182 4.19 -7.64 -17.97
N LEU A 183 3.79 -8.08 -19.18
CA LEU A 183 2.86 -9.20 -19.35
C LEU A 183 3.44 -10.51 -18.80
N GLY A 184 4.71 -10.80 -19.08
CA GLY A 184 5.41 -11.96 -18.51
C GLY A 184 5.44 -11.91 -16.99
N MET A 185 5.73 -10.74 -16.41
CA MET A 185 5.72 -10.55 -14.96
C MET A 185 4.33 -10.64 -14.33
N ALA A 186 3.28 -10.19 -15.03
CA ALA A 186 1.91 -10.40 -14.61
C ALA A 186 1.56 -11.90 -14.58
N GLY A 187 2.01 -12.68 -15.57
CA GLY A 187 1.88 -14.13 -15.57
C GLY A 187 2.54 -14.80 -14.36
N ILE A 188 3.77 -14.41 -14.04
CA ILE A 188 4.49 -14.87 -12.82
C ILE A 188 3.69 -14.50 -11.57
N ALA A 189 3.21 -13.27 -11.46
CA ALA A 189 2.45 -12.81 -10.30
C ALA A 189 1.14 -13.59 -10.10
N ALA A 190 0.39 -13.84 -11.18
CA ALA A 190 -0.83 -14.63 -11.12
C ALA A 190 -0.57 -16.09 -10.71
N PHE A 191 0.47 -16.70 -11.27
CA PHE A 191 0.88 -18.06 -10.91
C PHE A 191 1.29 -18.15 -9.42
N MET A 192 2.13 -17.22 -8.96
CA MET A 192 2.53 -17.12 -7.55
C MET A 192 1.36 -16.86 -6.62
N ALA A 193 0.43 -15.98 -7.00
CA ALA A 193 -0.78 -15.73 -6.22
C ALA A 193 -1.64 -16.99 -6.10
N ALA A 194 -1.75 -17.80 -7.16
CA ALA A 194 -2.52 -19.05 -7.15
C ALA A 194 -1.92 -20.10 -6.21
N ILE A 195 -0.60 -20.32 -6.25
CA ILE A 195 0.06 -21.29 -5.36
C ILE A 195 0.16 -20.81 -3.92
N SER A 196 0.04 -19.50 -3.67
CA SER A 196 0.09 -18.95 -2.31
C SER A 196 -1.06 -19.45 -1.41
N ASP A 197 -2.09 -20.07 -1.99
CA ASP A 197 -3.23 -20.64 -1.25
C ASP A 197 -3.93 -19.56 -0.36
N SER A 198 -3.93 -18.33 -0.88
CA SER A 198 -4.60 -17.15 -0.33
C SER A 198 -5.80 -16.80 -1.20
N ALA A 199 -7.01 -17.18 -0.76
CA ALA A 199 -8.26 -16.91 -1.48
C ALA A 199 -8.44 -15.40 -1.76
N THR A 200 -8.06 -14.56 -0.80
CA THR A 200 -8.06 -13.09 -0.94
C THR A 200 -7.16 -12.65 -2.09
N ALA A 201 -5.95 -13.20 -2.23
CA ALA A 201 -5.03 -12.81 -3.29
C ALA A 201 -5.58 -13.15 -4.68
N VAL A 202 -6.09 -14.38 -4.86
CA VAL A 202 -6.68 -14.83 -6.13
C VAL A 202 -7.86 -13.95 -6.55
N LEU A 203 -8.75 -13.64 -5.61
CA LEU A 203 -9.90 -12.80 -5.91
C LEU A 203 -9.51 -11.36 -6.22
N LEU A 204 -8.53 -10.78 -5.51
CA LEU A 204 -8.03 -9.43 -5.80
C LEU A 204 -7.33 -9.37 -7.16
N VAL A 205 -6.62 -10.43 -7.58
CA VAL A 205 -6.08 -10.57 -8.95
C VAL A 205 -7.22 -10.53 -9.96
N PHE A 206 -8.25 -11.36 -9.80
CA PHE A 206 -9.38 -11.40 -10.71
C PHE A 206 -10.15 -10.07 -10.78
N ALA A 207 -10.52 -9.51 -9.62
CA ALA A 207 -11.26 -8.25 -9.54
C ALA A 207 -10.48 -7.07 -10.14
N SER A 208 -9.17 -6.97 -9.84
CA SER A 208 -8.32 -5.92 -10.43
C SER A 208 -8.09 -6.12 -11.93
N SER A 209 -8.09 -7.37 -12.43
CA SER A 209 -8.03 -7.66 -13.87
C SER A 209 -9.23 -7.09 -14.59
N LEU A 210 -10.44 -7.37 -14.09
CA LEU A 210 -11.68 -6.86 -14.67
C LEU A 210 -11.69 -5.33 -14.70
N MET A 211 -11.22 -4.70 -13.61
CA MET A 211 -11.16 -3.24 -13.53
C MET A 211 -10.15 -2.61 -14.48
N LEU A 212 -8.96 -3.17 -14.59
CA LEU A 212 -7.95 -2.66 -15.50
C LEU A 212 -8.35 -2.89 -16.97
N VAL A 213 -8.92 -4.05 -17.31
CA VAL A 213 -9.36 -4.34 -18.69
C VAL A 213 -10.49 -3.42 -19.11
N ALA A 214 -11.59 -3.34 -18.34
CA ALA A 214 -12.71 -2.52 -18.80
C ALA A 214 -12.41 -1.02 -18.69
N GLY A 215 -11.56 -0.59 -17.75
CA GLY A 215 -10.99 0.75 -17.77
C GLY A 215 -10.16 1.02 -19.04
N ALA A 216 -9.29 0.10 -19.45
CA ALA A 216 -8.50 0.23 -20.66
C ALA A 216 -9.37 0.25 -21.94
N ILE A 217 -10.46 -0.51 -21.98
CA ILE A 217 -11.43 -0.49 -23.09
C ILE A 217 -12.09 0.89 -23.20
N VAL A 218 -12.50 1.49 -22.07
CA VAL A 218 -13.08 2.85 -22.02
C VAL A 218 -12.09 3.88 -22.56
N LEU A 219 -10.84 3.83 -22.10
CA LEU A 219 -9.80 4.76 -22.55
C LEU A 219 -9.51 4.66 -24.05
N ARG A 220 -9.74 3.51 -24.66
CA ARG A 220 -9.56 3.26 -26.11
C ARG A 220 -10.81 3.59 -26.95
N GLY A 221 -11.86 4.16 -26.36
CA GLY A 221 -13.07 4.57 -27.06
C GLY A 221 -14.10 3.45 -27.30
N GLY A 222 -14.00 2.32 -26.61
CA GLY A 222 -14.94 1.20 -26.76
C GLY A 222 -16.31 1.48 -26.12
N LEU A 223 -17.37 1.51 -26.96
CA LEU A 223 -18.82 1.21 -26.79
C LEU A 223 -19.62 1.51 -25.50
N LEU A 224 -19.02 1.88 -24.37
CA LEU A 224 -19.71 2.12 -23.11
C LEU A 224 -19.27 3.46 -22.54
N ARG A 225 -20.19 4.44 -22.51
CA ARG A 225 -19.97 5.77 -21.92
C ARG A 225 -19.35 5.61 -20.52
N ALA A 226 -18.25 6.33 -20.27
CA ALA A 226 -17.45 6.25 -19.04
C ALA A 226 -18.28 6.30 -17.75
N SER A 227 -19.40 7.02 -17.75
CA SER A 227 -20.33 7.12 -16.63
C SER A 227 -21.05 5.81 -16.26
N ARG A 228 -21.36 4.93 -17.22
CA ARG A 228 -22.06 3.65 -16.95
C ARG A 228 -21.11 2.57 -16.44
N LEU A 229 -19.86 2.57 -16.91
CA LEU A 229 -18.82 1.67 -16.40
C LEU A 229 -18.25 2.15 -15.06
N ALA A 230 -18.15 3.46 -14.83
CA ALA A 230 -17.84 4.03 -13.52
C ALA A 230 -18.84 3.55 -12.45
N VAL A 231 -20.14 3.60 -12.78
CA VAL A 231 -21.19 3.06 -11.93
C VAL A 231 -21.01 1.56 -11.75
N LEU A 232 -20.81 0.78 -12.82
CA LEU A 232 -20.60 -0.67 -12.73
C LEU A 232 -19.36 -1.06 -11.90
N PHE A 233 -18.29 -0.26 -11.93
CA PHE A 233 -17.06 -0.50 -11.16
C PHE A 233 -17.16 -0.08 -9.72
N VAL A 234 -17.78 1.07 -9.46
CA VAL A 234 -18.08 1.51 -8.10
C VAL A 234 -19.10 0.55 -7.47
N THR A 235 -20.12 0.09 -8.19
CA THR A 235 -21.07 -0.91 -7.68
C THR A 235 -20.42 -2.29 -7.55
N SER A 236 -19.58 -2.74 -8.48
CA SER A 236 -18.85 -4.01 -8.33
C SER A 236 -17.87 -3.97 -7.16
N GLY A 237 -17.14 -2.87 -6.99
CA GLY A 237 -16.24 -2.65 -5.86
C GLY A 237 -16.98 -2.51 -4.52
N LEU A 238 -18.15 -1.88 -4.52
CA LEU A 238 -19.04 -1.80 -3.36
C LEU A 238 -19.72 -3.14 -3.07
N VAL A 239 -20.08 -3.94 -4.06
CA VAL A 239 -20.70 -5.28 -3.88
C VAL A 239 -19.66 -6.27 -3.40
N LEU A 240 -18.44 -6.25 -3.94
CA LEU A 240 -17.32 -7.05 -3.42
C LEU A 240 -16.91 -6.57 -2.03
N GLY A 241 -16.78 -5.25 -1.82
CA GLY A 241 -16.50 -4.68 -0.50
C GLY A 241 -17.58 -5.03 0.53
N ALA A 242 -18.86 -4.90 0.16
CA ALA A 242 -20.01 -5.29 0.97
C ALA A 242 -20.00 -6.79 1.24
N ALA A 243 -19.75 -7.64 0.25
CA ALA A 243 -19.61 -9.08 0.46
C ALA A 243 -18.47 -9.37 1.46
N PHE A 244 -17.30 -8.75 1.35
CA PHE A 244 -16.20 -8.95 2.31
C PHE A 244 -16.47 -8.38 3.71
N THR A 245 -17.28 -7.34 3.84
CA THR A 245 -17.62 -6.73 5.14
C THR A 245 -18.85 -7.33 5.81
N TYR A 246 -19.81 -7.84 5.03
CA TYR A 246 -21.12 -8.30 5.50
C TYR A 246 -21.18 -9.82 5.71
N LEU A 247 -20.44 -10.60 4.89
CA LEU A 247 -20.33 -12.06 5.08
C LEU A 247 -19.77 -12.46 6.46
N PRO A 248 -18.79 -11.74 7.07
CA PRO A 248 -18.33 -12.04 8.42
C PRO A 248 -19.38 -11.82 9.52
N TYR A 249 -20.40 -10.97 9.29
CA TYR A 249 -21.40 -10.59 10.29
C TYR A 249 -22.66 -11.45 10.29
N GLN A 250 -22.89 -12.26 9.24
CA GLN A 250 -24.14 -12.99 9.04
C GLN A 250 -24.07 -14.47 9.43
N GLN A 251 -22.91 -15.03 9.79
CA GLN A 251 -22.71 -16.48 9.94
C GLN A 251 -23.17 -17.31 8.72
N ILE A 252 -23.28 -16.68 7.54
CA ILE A 252 -23.61 -17.34 6.27
C ILE A 252 -22.35 -17.29 5.44
N ASP A 253 -21.78 -18.47 5.18
CA ASP A 253 -20.43 -18.60 4.67
C ASP A 253 -20.40 -19.19 3.24
N PRO A 254 -20.55 -18.36 2.19
CA PRO A 254 -20.23 -18.77 0.82
C PRO A 254 -18.72 -18.93 0.62
N VAL A 255 -17.91 -18.47 1.58
CA VAL A 255 -16.47 -18.71 1.64
C VAL A 255 -16.20 -20.12 2.19
N ASP A 256 -17.01 -20.67 3.11
CA ASP A 256 -16.95 -22.08 3.55
C ASP A 256 -17.20 -23.06 2.40
N ALA A 257 -18.06 -22.73 1.43
CA ALA A 257 -18.25 -23.59 0.26
C ALA A 257 -16.98 -23.70 -0.60
N VAL A 258 -16.18 -22.63 -0.65
CA VAL A 258 -14.88 -22.62 -1.35
C VAL A 258 -13.77 -23.18 -0.44
N LEU A 259 -13.76 -22.84 0.85
CA LEU A 259 -12.77 -23.29 1.84
C LEU A 259 -12.88 -24.79 2.16
N ASN A 260 -14.09 -25.37 2.14
CA ASN A 260 -14.29 -26.82 2.24
C ASN A 260 -13.72 -27.56 1.02
N GLN A 261 -13.72 -26.93 -0.16
CA GLN A 261 -13.05 -27.49 -1.34
C GLN A 261 -11.51 -27.49 -1.22
N PHE A 262 -10.95 -26.64 -0.35
CA PHE A 262 -9.52 -26.53 -0.02
C PHE A 262 -9.16 -27.11 1.36
N GLY A 263 -10.09 -27.78 2.05
CA GLY A 263 -9.84 -28.51 3.30
C GLY A 263 -9.43 -27.65 4.51
N LYS A 264 -9.97 -26.44 4.68
CA LYS A 264 -9.63 -25.54 5.81
C LYS A 264 -10.83 -25.19 6.70
N ASP A 265 -10.59 -25.19 8.02
CA ASP A 265 -11.49 -24.64 9.03
C ASP A 265 -11.61 -23.11 8.94
N SER A 266 -12.82 -22.61 9.20
CA SER A 266 -13.22 -21.22 8.98
C SER A 266 -12.42 -20.23 9.83
N THR A 267 -11.62 -19.40 9.15
CA THR A 267 -10.69 -18.41 9.75
C THR A 267 -11.37 -17.15 10.30
N LEU A 268 -12.71 -17.08 10.28
CA LEU A 268 -13.48 -15.88 10.60
C LEU A 268 -13.98 -15.83 12.06
N THR A 269 -14.29 -16.97 12.68
CA THR A 269 -14.72 -17.07 14.09
C THR A 269 -13.64 -16.63 15.07
N GLY A 270 -12.36 -16.81 14.71
CA GLY A 270 -11.25 -16.29 15.52
C GLY A 270 -11.19 -14.75 15.51
N ARG A 271 -11.52 -14.09 14.39
CA ARG A 271 -11.39 -12.63 14.28
C ARG A 271 -12.40 -11.87 15.11
N THR A 272 -13.63 -12.38 15.23
CA THR A 272 -14.66 -11.75 16.07
C THR A 272 -14.27 -11.76 17.54
N VAL A 273 -13.72 -12.86 18.05
CA VAL A 273 -13.15 -12.93 19.41
C VAL A 273 -11.98 -11.96 19.57
N LEU A 274 -11.09 -11.90 18.58
CA LEU A 274 -9.95 -10.97 18.59
C LEU A 274 -10.41 -9.49 18.63
N TRP A 275 -11.50 -9.17 17.93
CA TRP A 275 -12.06 -7.82 17.92
C TRP A 275 -12.80 -7.47 19.20
N GLN A 276 -13.35 -8.44 19.94
CA GLN A 276 -13.90 -8.19 21.28
C GLN A 276 -12.79 -7.69 22.22
N TYR A 277 -11.60 -8.29 22.20
CA TYR A 277 -10.46 -7.76 22.95
C TYR A 277 -10.08 -6.33 22.54
N ALA A 278 -10.18 -6.01 21.24
CA ALA A 278 -9.95 -4.64 20.76
C ALA A 278 -11.02 -3.68 21.31
N GLU A 279 -12.29 -4.07 21.26
CA GLU A 279 -13.41 -3.26 21.74
C GLU A 279 -13.32 -3.00 23.23
N ASP A 280 -12.97 -4.01 24.03
CA ASP A 280 -12.78 -3.85 25.46
C ASP A 280 -11.61 -2.91 25.76
N GLN A 281 -10.49 -3.03 25.04
CA GLN A 281 -9.39 -2.08 25.18
C GLN A 281 -9.78 -0.66 24.76
N ILE A 282 -10.59 -0.50 23.71
CA ILE A 282 -11.11 0.80 23.26
C ILE A 282 -12.05 1.38 24.33
N ARG A 283 -12.87 0.57 25.00
CA ARG A 283 -13.74 1.04 26.10
C ARG A 283 -12.93 1.55 27.29
N GLU A 284 -11.79 0.93 27.58
CA GLU A 284 -10.89 1.38 28.64
C GLU A 284 -10.16 2.70 28.32
N ARG A 285 -9.69 2.87 27.08
CA ARG A 285 -8.94 4.07 26.64
C ARG A 285 -9.46 4.66 25.33
N PRO A 286 -10.71 5.16 25.29
CA PRO A 286 -11.41 5.43 24.05
C PRO A 286 -10.81 6.59 23.25
N LEU A 287 -10.37 7.66 23.90
CA LEU A 287 -9.97 8.87 23.19
C LEU A 287 -8.54 8.81 22.67
N LEU A 288 -7.60 8.36 23.52
CA LEU A 288 -6.16 8.48 23.28
C LEU A 288 -5.48 7.15 22.90
N GLY A 289 -6.12 6.01 23.23
CA GLY A 289 -5.51 4.69 23.11
C GLY A 289 -4.31 4.47 24.04
N VAL A 290 -3.52 3.43 23.77
CA VAL A 290 -2.33 3.04 24.56
C VAL A 290 -1.00 3.54 23.98
N GLY A 291 -1.02 4.27 22.87
CA GLY A 291 0.17 4.63 22.10
C GLY A 291 0.70 3.47 21.25
N ALA A 292 1.46 3.78 20.20
CA ALA A 292 2.00 2.75 19.30
C ALA A 292 2.95 1.78 20.03
N GLY A 293 2.76 0.48 19.82
CA GLY A 293 3.46 -0.58 20.55
C GLY A 293 2.95 -0.83 21.97
N GLY A 294 1.95 -0.07 22.44
CA GLY A 294 1.45 -0.15 23.80
C GLY A 294 0.60 -1.38 24.11
N PHE A 295 -0.04 -2.02 23.11
CA PHE A 295 -0.98 -3.11 23.37
C PHE A 295 -0.33 -4.50 23.36
N TRP A 296 0.32 -4.88 22.25
CA TRP A 296 0.87 -6.23 22.00
C TRP A 296 2.16 -6.51 22.79
N ARG A 297 2.07 -6.47 24.13
CA ARG A 297 3.18 -6.62 25.07
C ARG A 297 3.18 -7.99 25.75
N TYR A 298 3.68 -9.00 25.06
CA TYR A 298 3.61 -10.39 25.51
C TYR A 298 4.26 -10.61 26.89
N SER A 299 5.44 -10.05 27.12
CA SER A 299 6.19 -10.28 28.37
C SER A 299 5.57 -9.55 29.57
N GLU A 300 4.83 -8.48 29.32
CA GLU A 300 4.34 -7.55 30.34
C GLU A 300 2.84 -7.70 30.65
N SER A 301 2.08 -8.46 29.85
CA SER A 301 0.62 -8.54 29.98
C SER A 301 0.10 -9.99 29.98
N PRO A 302 -0.46 -10.48 31.10
CA PRO A 302 -1.12 -11.79 31.16
C PRO A 302 -2.30 -11.92 30.17
N LEU A 303 -3.00 -10.82 29.89
CA LEU A 303 -4.05 -10.79 28.87
C LEU A 303 -3.47 -11.11 27.48
N ILE A 304 -2.35 -10.49 27.12
CA ILE A 304 -1.72 -10.73 25.81
C ILE A 304 -1.18 -12.15 25.72
N GLN A 305 -0.61 -12.70 26.80
CA GLN A 305 -0.19 -14.11 26.85
C GLN A 305 -1.36 -15.06 26.61
N ARG A 306 -2.51 -14.78 27.24
CA ARG A 306 -3.75 -15.53 27.03
C ARG A 306 -4.23 -15.44 25.57
N ILE A 307 -4.27 -14.24 24.99
CA ILE A 307 -4.63 -14.05 23.59
C ILE A 307 -3.68 -14.82 22.67
N TYR A 308 -2.38 -14.77 22.92
CA TYR A 308 -1.41 -15.53 22.12
C TYR A 308 -1.66 -17.04 22.20
N PHE A 309 -1.95 -17.56 23.40
CA PHE A 309 -2.31 -18.96 23.59
C PHE A 309 -3.61 -19.34 22.84
N GLU A 310 -4.67 -18.52 22.96
CA GLU A 310 -5.97 -18.75 22.28
C GLU A 310 -5.85 -18.78 20.75
N PHE A 311 -4.86 -18.07 20.18
CA PHE A 311 -4.63 -17.97 18.73
C PHE A 311 -3.41 -18.77 18.24
N TYR A 312 -2.91 -19.70 19.06
CA TYR A 312 -1.77 -20.58 18.72
C TYR A 312 -0.52 -19.80 18.28
N LYS A 313 -0.23 -18.69 18.96
CA LYS A 313 0.94 -17.84 18.72
C LYS A 313 2.02 -18.05 19.78
N GLY A 314 3.27 -18.07 19.34
CA GLY A 314 4.44 -18.13 20.21
C GLY A 314 4.85 -16.74 20.74
N PRO A 315 5.69 -16.66 21.78
CA PRO A 315 6.16 -15.40 22.39
C PRO A 315 6.84 -14.43 21.40
N TRP A 316 7.41 -14.96 20.32
CA TRP A 316 8.17 -14.22 19.32
C TRP A 316 7.36 -13.88 18.07
N ASP A 317 6.09 -14.29 18.02
CA ASP A 317 5.22 -14.02 16.89
C ASP A 317 4.75 -12.56 16.91
N ILE A 318 4.81 -11.93 15.74
CA ILE A 318 4.18 -10.62 15.53
C ILE A 318 2.68 -10.84 15.39
N PHE A 319 1.90 -10.20 16.25
CA PHE A 319 0.44 -10.26 16.21
C PHE A 319 -0.20 -8.88 16.00
N ASN A 320 -1.46 -8.88 15.56
CA ASN A 320 -2.26 -7.69 15.29
C ASN A 320 -3.75 -8.06 15.18
N PHE A 321 -4.63 -7.07 15.18
CA PHE A 321 -6.09 -7.30 15.14
C PHE A 321 -6.62 -7.77 13.78
N HIS A 322 -5.77 -7.93 12.76
CA HIS A 322 -6.16 -8.23 11.38
C HIS A 322 -7.25 -7.29 10.83
N ASN A 323 -7.32 -6.08 11.37
CA ASN A 323 -8.21 -5.02 10.96
C ASN A 323 -7.53 -3.71 11.33
N SER A 324 -7.26 -2.90 10.31
CA SER A 324 -6.52 -1.66 10.47
C SER A 324 -7.23 -0.65 11.37
N TYR A 325 -8.56 -0.63 11.39
CA TYR A 325 -9.31 0.33 12.20
C TYR A 325 -9.28 -0.02 13.69
N TYR A 326 -9.43 -1.30 14.04
CA TYR A 326 -9.24 -1.75 15.43
C TYR A 326 -7.80 -1.52 15.88
N GLU A 327 -6.81 -1.82 15.04
CA GLU A 327 -5.40 -1.56 15.34
C GLU A 327 -5.14 -0.07 15.63
N ILE A 328 -5.68 0.82 14.79
CA ILE A 328 -5.55 2.28 14.98
C ILE A 328 -6.29 2.74 16.22
N ALA A 329 -7.54 2.30 16.43
CA ALA A 329 -8.35 2.73 17.56
C ALA A 329 -7.74 2.31 18.91
N VAL A 330 -7.20 1.09 19.00
CA VAL A 330 -6.51 0.64 20.22
C VAL A 330 -5.26 1.45 20.50
N HIS A 331 -4.43 1.71 19.48
CA HIS A 331 -3.12 2.35 19.68
C HIS A 331 -3.16 3.89 19.68
N GLN A 332 -4.12 4.51 19.00
CA GLN A 332 -4.19 5.96 18.77
C GLN A 332 -5.53 6.55 19.22
N GLY A 333 -6.44 5.72 19.74
CA GLY A 333 -7.77 6.12 20.17
C GLY A 333 -8.72 6.44 19.02
N LEU A 334 -9.97 6.71 19.38
CA LEU A 334 -11.01 7.19 18.46
C LEU A 334 -10.67 8.55 17.86
N ILE A 335 -9.85 9.38 18.53
CA ILE A 335 -9.31 10.60 17.94
C ILE A 335 -8.39 10.25 16.77
N GLY A 336 -7.41 9.36 16.98
CA GLY A 336 -6.52 8.91 15.91
C GLY A 336 -7.30 8.31 14.73
N LEU A 337 -8.26 7.43 15.01
CA LEU A 337 -9.15 6.86 13.98
C LEU A 337 -9.93 7.96 13.24
N GLY A 338 -10.47 8.93 13.98
CA GLY A 338 -11.20 10.08 13.45
C GLY A 338 -10.36 11.03 12.59
N LEU A 339 -9.03 10.99 12.67
CA LEU A 339 -8.13 11.72 11.78
C LEU A 339 -7.80 10.91 10.51
N VAL A 340 -7.71 9.59 10.63
CA VAL A 340 -7.39 8.67 9.53
C VAL A 340 -8.55 8.53 8.55
N VAL A 341 -9.78 8.39 9.04
CA VAL A 341 -10.95 8.16 8.18
C VAL A 341 -11.15 9.32 7.19
N PRO A 342 -11.12 10.61 7.59
CA PRO A 342 -11.18 11.72 6.64
C PRO A 342 -10.02 11.74 5.63
N ALA A 343 -8.80 11.41 6.06
CA ALA A 343 -7.65 11.31 5.16
C ALA A 343 -7.86 10.23 4.09
N MET A 344 -8.37 9.07 4.50
CA MET A 344 -8.72 7.96 3.61
C MET A 344 -9.84 8.37 2.63
N LEU A 345 -10.93 8.96 3.13
CA LEU A 345 -12.03 9.44 2.29
C LEU A 345 -11.58 10.51 1.28
N TRP A 346 -10.70 11.42 1.70
CA TRP A 346 -10.07 12.38 0.80
C TRP A 346 -9.27 11.67 -0.29
N GLY A 347 -8.45 10.66 0.07
CA GLY A 347 -7.68 9.88 -0.90
C GLY A 347 -8.57 9.15 -1.91
N ILE A 348 -9.66 8.55 -1.42
CA ILE A 348 -10.67 7.89 -2.26
C ILE A 348 -11.28 8.86 -3.25
N TRP A 349 -11.72 10.02 -2.75
CA TRP A 349 -12.31 11.06 -3.58
C TRP A 349 -11.32 11.55 -4.65
N MET A 350 -10.08 11.82 -4.26
CA MET A 350 -9.03 12.33 -5.16
C MET A 350 -8.69 11.35 -6.28
N ILE A 351 -8.50 10.07 -5.97
CA ILE A 351 -8.19 9.04 -6.96
C ILE A 351 -9.41 8.76 -7.84
N GLY A 352 -10.59 8.59 -7.22
CA GLY A 352 -11.84 8.31 -7.92
C GLY A 352 -12.18 9.41 -8.93
N ARG A 353 -12.12 10.69 -8.53
CA ARG A 353 -12.38 11.80 -9.47
C ARG A 353 -11.42 11.80 -10.67
N TRP A 354 -10.18 11.39 -10.44
CA TRP A 354 -9.11 11.49 -11.44
C TRP A 354 -9.26 10.37 -12.47
N ALA A 355 -9.45 9.14 -11.99
CA ALA A 355 -9.68 7.98 -12.83
C ALA A 355 -10.99 8.08 -13.63
N LEU A 356 -12.06 8.60 -13.02
CA LEU A 356 -13.38 8.69 -13.66
C LEU A 356 -13.57 9.93 -14.53
N GLY A 357 -12.81 11.00 -14.29
CA GLY A 357 -12.96 12.27 -15.00
C GLY A 357 -11.97 12.45 -16.15
N GLU A 358 -10.67 12.32 -15.87
CA GLU A 358 -9.60 12.62 -16.84
C GLU A 358 -9.09 11.35 -17.53
N GLY A 359 -9.13 10.20 -16.84
CA GLY A 359 -8.93 8.87 -17.42
C GLY A 359 -7.55 8.64 -18.06
N SER A 360 -6.65 7.98 -17.34
CA SER A 360 -5.39 7.48 -17.87
C SER A 360 -5.05 6.10 -17.28
N MET A 361 -4.14 5.35 -17.92
CA MET A 361 -3.71 4.08 -17.35
C MET A 361 -3.05 4.21 -15.96
N PRO A 362 -2.20 5.21 -15.69
CA PRO A 362 -1.74 5.46 -14.32
C PRO A 362 -2.87 5.74 -13.32
N SER A 363 -3.89 6.50 -13.69
CA SER A 363 -5.03 6.76 -12.77
C SER A 363 -5.85 5.50 -12.50
N LEU A 364 -6.04 4.64 -13.52
CA LEU A 364 -6.68 3.33 -13.35
C LEU A 364 -5.85 2.39 -12.48
N PHE A 365 -4.52 2.40 -12.64
CA PHE A 365 -3.61 1.70 -11.74
C PHE A 365 -3.82 2.12 -10.27
N PHE A 366 -3.79 3.43 -9.98
CA PHE A 366 -4.00 3.93 -8.62
C PHE A 366 -5.42 3.64 -8.10
N MET A 367 -6.44 3.66 -8.95
CA MET A 367 -7.81 3.28 -8.59
C MET A 367 -7.92 1.79 -8.24
N SER A 368 -7.31 0.90 -9.05
CA SER A 368 -7.22 -0.54 -8.77
C SER A 368 -6.49 -0.84 -7.49
N HIS A 369 -5.35 -0.19 -7.30
CA HIS A 369 -4.59 -0.33 -6.08
C HIS A 369 -5.34 0.19 -4.85
N MET A 370 -6.05 1.31 -4.98
CA MET A 370 -6.90 1.86 -3.92
C MET A 370 -7.98 0.86 -3.47
N VAL A 371 -8.75 0.29 -4.40
CA VAL A 371 -9.80 -0.68 -4.05
C VAL A 371 -9.22 -1.87 -3.30
N VAL A 372 -8.07 -2.37 -3.76
CA VAL A 372 -7.34 -3.47 -3.13
C VAL A 372 -6.86 -3.11 -1.73
N VAL A 373 -6.37 -1.88 -1.53
CA VAL A 373 -6.00 -1.37 -0.21
C VAL A 373 -7.21 -1.36 0.72
N LEU A 374 -8.34 -0.81 0.29
CA LEU A 374 -9.56 -0.71 1.12
C LEU A 374 -10.07 -2.08 1.58
N VAL A 375 -10.18 -3.05 0.67
CA VAL A 375 -10.59 -4.42 1.02
C VAL A 375 -9.61 -5.03 2.03
N ARG A 376 -8.32 -4.82 1.83
CA ARG A 376 -7.29 -5.38 2.69
C ARG A 376 -7.22 -4.73 4.06
N THR A 377 -7.57 -3.46 4.20
CA THR A 377 -7.61 -2.81 5.53
C THR A 377 -8.60 -3.45 6.50
N MET A 378 -9.60 -4.23 5.99
CA MET A 378 -10.55 -4.98 6.82
C MET A 378 -9.99 -6.32 7.31
N THR A 379 -8.99 -6.84 6.61
CA THR A 379 -8.48 -8.20 6.80
C THR A 379 -7.03 -8.26 7.26
N GLU A 380 -6.34 -7.12 7.26
CA GLU A 380 -4.98 -6.93 7.72
C GLU A 380 -4.84 -5.58 8.43
N ALA A 381 -4.01 -5.54 9.47
CA ALA A 381 -3.69 -4.33 10.22
C ALA A 381 -2.38 -3.71 9.75
N ASP A 382 -2.33 -3.29 8.49
CA ASP A 382 -1.13 -2.65 7.92
C ASP A 382 -1.37 -1.28 7.29
N PHE A 383 -2.59 -0.75 7.36
CA PHE A 383 -2.84 0.65 7.03
C PHE A 383 -2.08 1.55 8.02
N LEU A 384 -1.26 2.45 7.50
CA LEU A 384 -0.44 3.39 8.27
C LEU A 384 0.71 2.77 9.08
N LYS A 385 1.06 1.51 8.84
CA LYS A 385 2.36 0.99 9.27
C LYS A 385 3.49 1.73 8.52
N PRO A 386 4.51 2.26 9.18
CA PRO A 386 5.55 3.01 8.48
C PRO A 386 6.22 2.20 7.36
N PHE A 387 6.55 2.86 6.26
CA PHE A 387 7.32 2.32 5.12
C PHE A 387 6.73 1.08 4.44
N VAL A 388 5.44 0.79 4.59
CA VAL A 388 4.81 -0.31 3.85
C VAL A 388 4.32 0.21 2.49
N LEU A 389 5.01 -0.21 1.42
CA LEU A 389 4.74 0.24 0.06
C LEU A 389 3.26 0.10 -0.32
N PHE A 390 2.60 -0.96 0.15
CA PHE A 390 1.20 -1.26 -0.15
C PHE A 390 0.27 -0.06 0.06
N HIS A 391 0.25 0.61 1.22
CA HIS A 391 -0.59 1.81 1.38
C HIS A 391 0.12 3.10 0.97
N MET A 392 1.46 3.13 0.90
CA MET A 392 2.17 4.29 0.33
C MET A 392 1.75 4.57 -1.11
N VAL A 393 1.53 3.53 -1.93
CA VAL A 393 1.03 3.68 -3.30
C VAL A 393 -0.35 4.34 -3.34
N PHE A 394 -1.23 4.05 -2.37
CA PHE A 394 -2.51 4.73 -2.22
C PHE A 394 -2.31 6.23 -1.92
N TRP A 395 -1.45 6.57 -0.96
CA TRP A 395 -1.16 7.97 -0.63
C TRP A 395 -0.48 8.73 -1.78
N ILE A 396 0.50 8.12 -2.43
CA ILE A 396 1.16 8.68 -3.63
C ILE A 396 0.13 8.95 -4.73
N GLY A 397 -0.79 8.01 -4.97
CA GLY A 397 -1.88 8.17 -5.95
C GLY A 397 -2.79 9.35 -5.63
N ALA A 398 -3.21 9.49 -4.37
CA ALA A 398 -4.05 10.59 -3.91
C ALA A 398 -3.37 11.96 -4.06
N ILE A 399 -2.08 12.05 -3.68
CA ILE A 399 -1.29 13.28 -3.80
C ILE A 399 -1.03 13.60 -5.29
N ALA A 400 -0.71 12.60 -6.11
CA ALA A 400 -0.50 12.78 -7.55
C ALA A 400 -1.79 13.30 -8.24
N ALA A 401 -2.96 12.78 -7.83
CA ALA A 401 -4.25 13.29 -8.28
C ALA A 401 -4.51 14.74 -7.82
N ALA A 402 -4.01 15.14 -6.65
CA ALA A 402 -4.10 16.51 -6.14
C ALA A 402 -3.19 17.48 -6.92
N ARG A 403 -2.07 17.00 -7.45
CA ARG A 403 -1.17 17.75 -8.33
C ARG A 403 -1.83 18.06 -9.67
N GLN A 404 -2.40 17.08 -10.37
CA GLN A 404 -2.97 17.28 -11.72
C GLN A 404 -4.07 18.36 -11.77
N ARG A 405 -4.83 18.54 -10.69
CA ARG A 405 -5.81 19.62 -10.56
C ARG A 405 -5.19 21.02 -10.69
N ARG A 406 -3.91 21.19 -10.31
CA ARG A 406 -3.18 22.46 -10.48
C ARG A 406 -2.95 22.73 -11.95
N ASP A 407 -2.30 21.78 -12.61
CA ASP A 407 -1.77 21.98 -13.96
C ASP A 407 -2.93 22.29 -14.92
N LEU A 408 -4.10 21.68 -14.71
CA LEU A 408 -5.33 21.99 -15.46
C LEU A 408 -5.98 23.34 -15.13
N ARG A 409 -5.82 23.86 -13.91
CA ARG A 409 -6.32 25.20 -13.54
C ARG A 409 -5.39 26.29 -14.07
N ASP A 410 -4.08 26.09 -13.90
CA ASP A 410 -3.05 27.03 -14.35
C ASP A 410 -3.10 27.15 -15.89
N ASN A 411 -3.29 26.06 -16.63
CA ASN A 411 -3.48 26.05 -18.09
C ASN A 411 -4.83 26.66 -18.58
N LYS A 412 -5.83 26.81 -17.72
CA LYS A 412 -7.11 27.47 -18.07
C LYS A 412 -7.10 28.97 -17.77
N SER A 413 -6.14 29.44 -16.99
CA SER A 413 -5.95 30.85 -16.63
C SER A 413 -4.92 31.59 -17.50
N THR A 414 -4.23 30.86 -18.37
CA THR A 414 -3.39 31.36 -19.48
C THR A 414 -4.14 31.21 -20.78
#